data_AF-A0A955GHB6-F1
#
_entry.id   AF-A0A955GHB6-F1
#
_cell.length_a   1.000
_cell.length_b   1.000
_cell.length_c   1.000
_cell.angle_alpha   90.00
_cell.angle_beta   90.00
_cell.angle_gamma   90.00
#
_symmetry.space_group_name_H-M   'P 1'
#
loop_
_entity.id
_entity.type
_entity.pdbx_description
1 polymer ?
#
loop_
_entity_poly.entity_id
_entity_poly.type
_entity_poly.pdbx_seq_one_letter_code
_entity_poly.pdbx_strand_id
1 'polypeptide(L)'
;MRKQQIKAAISATVLGVLSPLAMVVPASAATEIYWDGGSYVSPDGKFNTSSNWVGNVVPTTGDIAVFTAESKYDYGSATVRSIDNDVSSLSLARIVFDGDVSLSSTSFELSGNSITITDGIFATMTGNGGDQQVKNSVTLGADATFKTTGSNTLSVGDTDTILDLSTHKLTLTGDGGTITLMGKIKGSGDITSTGKVKIMATPHSSGYTGTTTVSSGEFDANGQVGKINLTGGTLKGSGTVGDVTMSAGVVAPGNSPGVLNTGSLTYTGGSFDVELGGTADGEYDQTNVTGSVDLGSATDLDISLVNSFAPALKDSFTIINNDGTDTVSGTFKGLKEGEKVYGTYTYQVSYKGGDGNDVTLTVTGTPAAPDTGTGSVISSPYATLIAAILVASIVAGYRYLEVKKSKN
;
A
#
# COMPACT_ATOMS: atom_id res chain seq x y z
N MET A 1 46.91 -45.69 18.96
CA MET A 1 46.62 -44.26 18.74
C MET A 1 47.87 -43.43 19.04
N ARG A 2 48.50 -42.90 17.99
CA ARG A 2 49.36 -41.69 17.98
C ARG A 2 49.93 -41.57 16.56
N LYS A 3 49.40 -40.65 15.75
CA LYS A 3 50.00 -40.26 14.47
C LYS A 3 50.78 -38.96 14.70
N GLN A 4 52.05 -38.99 14.35
CA GLN A 4 52.92 -37.84 14.12
C GLN A 4 52.46 -37.05 12.89
N GLN A 5 52.87 -35.77 12.82
CA GLN A 5 53.45 -35.02 11.68
C GLN A 5 53.13 -33.53 11.86
N ILE A 6 53.92 -32.50 11.50
CA ILE A 6 55.30 -32.28 11.05
C ILE A 6 55.53 -30.78 11.36
N LYS A 7 56.70 -30.41 11.91
CA LYS A 7 57.17 -29.01 11.97
C LYS A 7 57.79 -28.66 10.62
N ALA A 8 57.36 -27.57 9.99
CA ALA A 8 58.08 -26.92 8.90
C ALA A 8 58.56 -25.54 9.37
N ALA A 9 59.87 -25.39 9.46
CA ALA A 9 60.56 -24.12 9.56
C ALA A 9 60.79 -23.58 8.15
N ILE A 10 60.46 -22.32 7.90
CA ILE A 10 60.97 -21.59 6.73
C ILE A 10 61.56 -20.28 7.25
N SER A 11 62.90 -20.21 7.14
CA SER A 11 63.68 -18.99 7.24
C SER A 11 64.00 -18.58 5.80
N ALA A 12 63.63 -17.37 5.40
CA ALA A 12 64.16 -16.70 4.21
C ALA A 12 64.05 -15.19 4.40
N THR A 13 65.21 -14.57 4.64
CA THR A 13 65.44 -13.14 4.55
C THR A 13 65.30 -12.68 3.11
N VAL A 14 64.32 -11.82 2.82
CA VAL A 14 64.33 -10.94 1.63
C VAL A 14 63.92 -9.55 2.10
N LEU A 15 64.88 -8.63 2.17
CA LEU A 15 64.62 -7.20 2.25
C LEU A 15 64.06 -6.76 0.89
N GLY A 16 62.76 -6.51 0.83
CA GLY A 16 62.08 -6.04 -0.38
C GLY A 16 60.90 -5.14 -0.01
N VAL A 17 61.13 -3.83 -0.12
CA VAL A 17 60.16 -2.73 -0.27
C VAL A 17 58.78 -2.94 0.39
N LEU A 18 58.60 -2.38 1.59
CA LEU A 18 57.27 -2.24 2.21
C LEU A 18 56.40 -1.29 1.36
N SER A 19 55.54 -1.86 0.53
CA SER A 19 54.30 -1.20 0.12
C SER A 19 53.26 -1.51 1.21
N PRO A 20 52.46 -0.55 1.70
CA PRO A 20 51.38 -0.86 2.61
C PRO A 20 50.32 -1.65 1.83
N LEU A 21 50.39 -2.97 1.89
CA LEU A 21 49.23 -3.81 1.64
C LEU A 21 48.25 -3.44 2.76
N ALA A 22 47.21 -2.68 2.41
CA ALA A 22 46.04 -2.57 3.24
C ALA A 22 45.55 -3.99 3.46
N MET A 23 45.78 -4.50 4.67
CA MET A 23 45.19 -5.73 5.13
C MET A 23 43.69 -5.42 5.16
N VAL A 24 42.99 -5.77 4.08
CA VAL A 24 41.53 -5.84 4.11
C VAL A 24 41.24 -6.91 5.13
N VAL A 25 41.01 -6.49 6.38
CA VAL A 25 40.38 -7.33 7.39
C VAL A 25 39.05 -7.68 6.73
N PRO A 26 38.80 -8.96 6.38
CA PRO A 26 37.48 -9.32 5.90
C PRO A 26 36.49 -8.84 6.96
N ALA A 27 35.46 -8.11 6.54
CA ALA A 27 34.35 -7.77 7.43
C ALA A 27 34.00 -9.05 8.18
N SER A 28 34.11 -9.03 9.51
CA SER A 28 33.71 -10.16 10.33
C SER A 28 32.32 -10.53 9.87
N ALA A 29 32.11 -11.78 9.45
CA ALA A 29 30.77 -12.24 9.12
C ALA A 29 29.88 -11.94 10.33
N ALA A 30 28.75 -11.28 10.09
CA ALA A 30 27.83 -10.92 11.15
C ALA A 30 27.41 -12.18 11.93
N THR A 31 27.55 -12.17 13.25
CA THR A 31 27.23 -13.34 14.07
C THR A 31 25.74 -13.35 14.37
N GLU A 32 25.07 -14.47 14.14
CA GLU A 32 23.67 -14.65 14.56
C GLU A 32 23.59 -14.97 16.05
N ILE A 33 22.84 -14.15 16.78
CA ILE A 33 22.62 -14.27 18.22
C ILE A 33 21.12 -14.44 18.45
N TYR A 34 20.73 -15.60 18.97
CA TYR A 34 19.34 -16.01 19.08
C TYR A 34 18.75 -15.62 20.43
N TRP A 35 17.58 -14.99 20.41
CA TRP A 35 16.78 -14.72 21.60
C TRP A 35 16.17 -16.03 22.10
N ASP A 36 16.42 -16.37 23.37
CA ASP A 36 15.75 -17.48 24.07
C ASP A 36 14.85 -17.00 25.22
N GLY A 37 14.88 -15.70 25.53
CA GLY A 37 14.05 -15.09 26.58
C GLY A 37 14.43 -15.51 28.00
N GLY A 38 15.48 -16.31 28.16
CA GLY A 38 16.03 -16.72 29.45
C GLY A 38 15.16 -17.68 30.25
N SER A 39 15.48 -17.77 31.56
CA SER A 39 14.85 -18.76 32.44
C SER A 39 13.36 -18.46 32.66
N TYR A 40 12.53 -19.51 32.58
CA TYR A 40 11.06 -19.48 32.71
C TYR A 40 10.53 -18.72 33.94
N VAL A 41 11.35 -18.55 34.97
CA VAL A 41 10.92 -17.97 36.26
C VAL A 41 11.00 -16.44 36.33
N SER A 42 11.67 -15.75 35.40
CA SER A 42 11.67 -14.26 35.34
C SER A 42 12.30 -13.73 34.04
N PRO A 43 11.66 -13.87 32.87
CA PRO A 43 12.10 -13.16 31.68
C PRO A 43 11.87 -11.66 31.89
N ASP A 44 12.93 -10.87 32.04
CA ASP A 44 12.83 -9.42 32.18
C ASP A 44 12.60 -8.70 30.84
N GLY A 45 12.71 -9.44 29.72
CA GLY A 45 12.48 -8.94 28.37
C GLY A 45 13.57 -8.00 27.87
N LYS A 46 14.72 -7.89 28.54
CA LYS A 46 15.75 -6.89 28.22
C LYS A 46 16.83 -7.42 27.28
N PHE A 47 17.26 -6.60 26.33
CA PHE A 47 18.40 -6.91 25.45
C PHE A 47 19.70 -7.11 26.25
N ASN A 48 20.00 -6.25 27.23
CA ASN A 48 21.28 -6.26 27.93
C ASN A 48 21.39 -7.38 29.00
N THR A 49 20.32 -8.14 29.22
CA THR A 49 20.32 -9.31 30.10
C THR A 49 20.84 -10.51 29.33
N SER A 50 22.12 -10.84 29.55
CA SER A 50 22.81 -11.94 28.84
C SER A 50 22.05 -13.26 28.84
N SER A 51 21.36 -13.61 29.93
CA SER A 51 20.59 -14.85 30.03
C SER A 51 19.39 -14.94 29.09
N ASN A 52 19.00 -13.85 28.41
CA ASN A 52 17.91 -13.86 27.42
C ASN A 52 18.37 -14.26 26.01
N TRP A 53 19.65 -14.56 25.86
CA TRP A 53 20.27 -14.91 24.60
C TRP A 53 20.97 -16.26 24.70
N VAL A 54 20.86 -17.03 23.62
CA VAL A 54 21.51 -18.33 23.51
C VAL A 54 23.01 -18.19 23.74
N GLY A 55 23.54 -19.00 24.67
CA GLY A 55 24.94 -18.96 25.05
C GLY A 55 25.31 -17.87 26.06
N ASN A 56 24.31 -17.15 26.59
CA ASN A 56 24.48 -16.01 27.48
C ASN A 56 25.32 -14.87 26.84
N VAL A 57 25.08 -14.59 25.56
CA VAL A 57 25.82 -13.57 24.79
C VAL A 57 24.86 -12.50 24.31
N VAL A 58 25.02 -11.26 24.79
CA VAL A 58 24.25 -10.11 24.32
C VAL A 58 24.75 -9.71 22.91
N PRO A 59 23.85 -9.46 21.93
CA PRO A 59 24.25 -8.95 20.61
C PRO A 59 25.01 -7.63 20.72
N THR A 60 26.06 -7.51 19.91
CA THR A 60 26.91 -6.32 19.86
C THR A 60 26.90 -5.69 18.45
N THR A 61 27.78 -4.72 18.23
CA THR A 61 27.81 -4.00 16.95
C THR A 61 28.15 -4.93 15.79
N GLY A 62 27.29 -4.94 14.77
CA GLY A 62 27.45 -5.74 13.56
C GLY A 62 26.86 -7.15 13.65
N ASP A 63 26.34 -7.56 14.80
CA ASP A 63 25.68 -8.86 14.95
C ASP A 63 24.26 -8.84 14.35
N ILE A 64 23.69 -10.04 14.19
CA ILE A 64 22.30 -10.27 13.80
C ILE A 64 21.53 -10.74 15.03
N ALA A 65 20.49 -10.00 15.41
CA ALA A 65 19.56 -10.44 16.45
C ALA A 65 18.45 -11.30 15.83
N VAL A 66 18.34 -12.56 16.26
CA VAL A 66 17.37 -13.51 15.71
C VAL A 66 16.31 -13.87 16.75
N PHE A 67 15.04 -13.69 16.39
CA PHE A 67 13.87 -14.00 17.19
C PHE A 67 13.11 -15.15 16.50
N THR A 68 13.17 -16.35 17.07
CA THR A 68 12.56 -17.53 16.45
C THR A 68 11.33 -18.01 17.20
N ALA A 69 10.26 -18.31 16.46
CA ALA A 69 9.03 -18.91 17.02
C ALA A 69 9.17 -20.41 17.34
N GLU A 70 10.20 -21.07 16.79
CA GLU A 70 10.47 -22.52 16.94
C GLU A 70 11.53 -22.84 17.99
N SER A 71 11.96 -21.85 18.76
CA SER A 71 13.05 -22.08 19.72
C SER A 71 12.63 -23.22 20.66
N LYS A 72 13.40 -24.31 20.66
CA LYS A 72 13.33 -25.41 21.65
C LYS A 72 13.54 -24.93 23.10
N TYR A 73 13.73 -23.63 23.29
CA TYR A 73 13.91 -22.90 24.53
C TYR A 73 12.76 -21.93 24.82
N ASP A 74 11.75 -21.86 23.93
CA ASP A 74 10.59 -21.01 24.10
C ASP A 74 9.50 -21.76 24.87
N TYR A 75 9.44 -21.49 26.17
CA TYR A 75 8.52 -22.14 27.10
C TYR A 75 7.27 -21.29 27.42
N GLY A 76 7.06 -20.16 26.75
CA GLY A 76 5.95 -19.24 27.05
C GLY A 76 4.67 -19.52 26.25
N SER A 77 3.51 -19.54 26.91
CA SER A 77 2.19 -19.57 26.25
C SER A 77 1.73 -18.20 25.73
N ALA A 78 2.61 -17.20 25.71
CA ALA A 78 2.28 -15.83 25.34
C ALA A 78 2.26 -15.69 23.81
N THR A 79 1.15 -15.18 23.29
CA THR A 79 0.99 -14.87 21.86
C THR A 79 1.76 -13.61 21.44
N VAL A 80 2.18 -12.78 22.40
CA VAL A 80 2.98 -11.56 22.19
C VAL A 80 4.14 -11.53 23.17
N ARG A 81 5.35 -11.23 22.68
CA ARG A 81 6.59 -11.11 23.46
C ARG A 81 7.15 -9.71 23.36
N SER A 82 6.99 -8.94 24.44
CA SER A 82 7.58 -7.61 24.54
C SER A 82 9.05 -7.70 24.91
N ILE A 83 9.89 -7.04 24.12
CA ILE A 83 11.33 -7.00 24.27
C ILE A 83 11.77 -5.54 24.33
N ASP A 84 12.51 -5.18 25.37
CA ASP A 84 13.05 -3.85 25.61
C ASP A 84 14.53 -3.81 25.24
N ASN A 85 14.86 -3.05 24.19
CA ASN A 85 16.24 -2.70 23.87
C ASN A 85 16.73 -1.62 24.84
N ASP A 86 17.35 -2.04 25.93
CA ASP A 86 17.98 -1.15 26.92
C ASP A 86 19.47 -0.89 26.62
N VAL A 87 19.99 -1.33 25.47
CA VAL A 87 21.36 -1.10 25.03
C VAL A 87 21.47 0.25 24.31
N SER A 88 22.36 1.13 24.78
CA SER A 88 22.61 2.43 24.16
C SER A 88 23.43 2.30 22.88
N SER A 89 23.05 3.01 21.81
CA SER A 89 23.78 3.05 20.53
C SER A 89 24.00 1.68 19.88
N LEU A 90 23.04 0.76 20.08
CA LEU A 90 23.10 -0.57 19.45
C LEU A 90 23.06 -0.42 17.92
N SER A 91 24.02 -1.06 17.24
CA SER A 91 24.09 -1.11 15.79
C SER A 91 24.12 -2.56 15.33
N LEU A 92 23.00 -3.08 14.85
CA LEU A 92 22.91 -4.45 14.34
C LEU A 92 23.12 -4.45 12.83
N ALA A 93 23.68 -5.55 12.31
CA ALA A 93 23.56 -5.82 10.89
C ALA A 93 22.08 -6.00 10.54
N ARG A 94 21.42 -6.93 11.23
CA ARG A 94 20.03 -7.30 10.92
C ARG A 94 19.23 -7.66 12.17
N ILE A 95 17.93 -7.43 12.11
CA ILE A 95 16.94 -8.07 12.98
C ILE A 95 16.20 -9.11 12.15
N VAL A 96 16.13 -10.35 12.63
CA VAL A 96 15.46 -11.44 11.93
C VAL A 96 14.40 -12.03 12.84
N PHE A 97 13.17 -12.07 12.37
CA PHE A 97 12.11 -12.93 12.89
C PHE A 97 12.04 -14.15 11.96
N ASP A 98 12.32 -15.36 12.47
CA ASP A 98 12.32 -16.62 11.69
C ASP A 98 11.52 -17.77 12.36
N GLY A 99 11.09 -18.78 11.59
CA GLY A 99 10.47 -20.01 12.10
C GLY A 99 9.39 -20.63 11.19
N ASP A 100 9.28 -21.97 11.24
CA ASP A 100 8.17 -22.76 10.68
C ASP A 100 6.92 -22.68 11.58
N VAL A 101 5.79 -22.36 10.95
CA VAL A 101 4.61 -21.79 11.59
C VAL A 101 3.41 -22.73 11.53
N SER A 102 3.64 -24.02 11.35
CA SER A 102 2.62 -25.03 11.63
C SER A 102 2.25 -25.12 13.13
N LEU A 103 2.98 -24.40 14.02
CA LEU A 103 2.92 -24.60 15.47
C LEU A 103 2.67 -23.34 16.35
N SER A 104 2.74 -22.09 15.87
CA SER A 104 2.51 -20.92 16.75
C SER A 104 2.12 -19.59 16.06
N SER A 105 1.41 -18.73 16.78
CA SER A 105 0.98 -17.37 16.37
C SER A 105 1.77 -16.26 17.08
N THR A 106 3.03 -16.53 17.46
CA THR A 106 3.81 -15.63 18.32
C THR A 106 4.22 -14.35 17.60
N SER A 107 3.95 -13.22 18.23
CA SER A 107 4.33 -11.87 17.82
C SER A 107 5.48 -11.38 18.70
N PHE A 108 6.54 -10.82 18.12
CA PHE A 108 7.57 -10.12 18.88
C PHE A 108 7.37 -8.61 18.76
N GLU A 109 7.48 -7.91 19.88
CA GLU A 109 7.39 -6.46 19.95
C GLU A 109 8.67 -5.90 20.56
N LEU A 110 9.58 -5.43 19.71
CA LEU A 110 10.79 -4.74 20.13
C LEU A 110 10.46 -3.27 20.40
N SER A 111 10.96 -2.74 21.51
CA SER A 111 10.78 -1.36 21.96
C SER A 111 12.06 -0.86 22.65
N GLY A 112 12.06 0.36 23.19
CA GLY A 112 13.22 0.92 23.91
C GLY A 112 14.12 1.81 23.06
N ASN A 113 15.43 1.79 23.33
CA ASN A 113 16.44 2.65 22.71
C ASN A 113 16.49 2.50 21.18
N SER A 114 16.92 3.54 20.47
CA SER A 114 17.10 3.51 19.01
C SER A 114 18.10 2.45 18.57
N ILE A 115 17.86 1.86 17.40
CA ILE A 115 18.72 0.83 16.79
C ILE A 115 19.26 1.35 15.46
N THR A 116 20.56 1.20 15.22
CA THR A 116 21.14 1.37 13.88
C THR A 116 21.10 0.03 13.15
N ILE A 117 20.66 0.03 11.88
CA ILE A 117 20.58 -1.16 11.02
C ILE A 117 21.47 -0.97 9.81
N THR A 118 22.36 -1.93 9.52
CA THR A 118 23.29 -1.85 8.38
C THR A 118 23.04 -2.88 7.28
N ASP A 119 21.98 -3.68 7.39
CA ASP A 119 21.57 -4.66 6.38
C ASP A 119 20.03 -4.78 6.29
N GLY A 120 19.32 -5.02 7.40
CA GLY A 120 17.87 -5.10 7.29
C GLY A 120 17.05 -5.49 8.52
N ILE A 121 15.74 -5.59 8.32
CA ILE A 121 14.78 -6.14 9.28
C ILE A 121 13.90 -7.13 8.52
N PHE A 122 14.03 -8.41 8.82
CA PHE A 122 13.39 -9.48 8.07
C PHE A 122 12.38 -10.18 8.97
N ALA A 123 11.12 -10.21 8.55
CA ALA A 123 10.09 -11.10 9.08
C ALA A 123 9.87 -12.26 8.10
N THR A 124 10.69 -13.30 8.22
CA THR A 124 10.68 -14.45 7.30
C THR A 124 9.94 -15.65 7.92
N MET A 125 8.65 -15.50 8.18
CA MET A 125 7.79 -16.59 8.67
C MET A 125 7.27 -17.44 7.51
N THR A 126 7.27 -18.77 7.63
CA THR A 126 6.58 -19.66 6.68
C THR A 126 5.21 -20.11 7.22
N GLY A 127 4.19 -19.23 7.21
CA GLY A 127 2.80 -19.58 7.60
C GLY A 127 1.99 -18.45 8.23
N ASN A 128 1.10 -18.77 9.20
CA ASN A 128 0.21 -17.82 9.91
C ASN A 128 0.84 -17.27 11.20
N GLY A 129 2.05 -16.71 11.13
CA GLY A 129 2.77 -16.21 12.32
C GLY A 129 2.03 -15.11 13.06
N GLY A 130 2.64 -14.57 14.11
CA GLY A 130 2.20 -13.28 14.66
C GLY A 130 2.68 -12.11 13.80
N ASP A 131 2.05 -10.94 13.96
CA ASP A 131 2.59 -9.70 13.39
C ASP A 131 3.84 -9.29 14.16
N GLN A 132 4.89 -8.92 13.46
CA GLN A 132 6.19 -8.58 14.07
C GLN A 132 6.34 -7.07 14.14
N GLN A 133 6.82 -6.56 15.28
CA GLN A 133 6.87 -5.12 15.52
C GLN A 133 8.26 -4.72 16.01
N VAL A 134 8.87 -3.75 15.33
CA VAL A 134 10.08 -3.04 15.76
C VAL A 134 9.68 -1.60 16.04
N LYS A 135 9.19 -1.33 17.26
CA LYS A 135 8.71 -0.01 17.70
C LYS A 135 9.83 0.97 18.03
N ASN A 136 11.09 0.54 17.98
CA ASN A 136 12.24 1.42 18.18
C ASN A 136 12.30 2.49 17.09
N SER A 137 12.93 3.63 17.40
CA SER A 137 13.48 4.46 16.32
C SER A 137 14.60 3.69 15.62
N VAL A 138 14.62 3.73 14.30
CA VAL A 138 15.58 3.01 13.45
C VAL A 138 16.39 4.02 12.64
N THR A 139 17.71 3.89 12.64
CA THR A 139 18.60 4.64 11.74
C THR A 139 19.27 3.68 10.79
N LEU A 140 19.26 3.96 9.50
CA LEU A 140 20.04 3.18 8.53
C LEU A 140 21.49 3.64 8.57
N GLY A 141 22.41 2.70 8.82
CA GLY A 141 23.86 2.92 8.75
C GLY A 141 24.49 2.46 7.42
N ALA A 142 23.70 1.80 6.57
CA ALA A 142 24.01 1.41 5.21
C ALA A 142 22.69 1.20 4.45
N ASP A 143 22.78 0.92 3.14
CA ASP A 143 21.62 0.50 2.36
C ASP A 143 21.00 -0.75 3.00
N ALA A 144 19.68 -0.74 3.21
CA ALA A 144 19.00 -1.76 3.98
C ALA A 144 17.78 -2.31 3.27
N THR A 145 17.38 -3.52 3.66
CA THR A 145 16.14 -4.16 3.18
C THR A 145 15.24 -4.47 4.37
N PHE A 146 13.96 -4.06 4.30
CA PHE A 146 12.92 -4.61 5.16
C PHE A 146 12.11 -5.62 4.37
N LYS A 147 11.96 -6.81 4.94
CA LYS A 147 11.39 -7.95 4.25
C LYS A 147 10.29 -8.60 5.06
N THR A 148 9.23 -9.02 4.38
CA THR A 148 8.24 -9.96 4.93
C THR A 148 8.02 -11.14 3.97
N THR A 149 7.65 -12.30 4.51
CA THR A 149 7.16 -13.47 3.76
C THR A 149 5.92 -14.05 4.43
N GLY A 150 5.11 -14.81 3.69
CA GLY A 150 3.93 -15.45 4.26
C GLY A 150 2.75 -14.48 4.37
N SER A 151 1.89 -14.61 5.38
CA SER A 151 0.68 -13.77 5.50
C SER A 151 0.82 -12.61 6.49
N ASN A 152 1.99 -12.43 7.09
CA ASN A 152 2.19 -11.59 8.28
C ASN A 152 2.59 -10.15 8.01
N THR A 153 2.29 -9.31 8.99
CA THR A 153 2.74 -7.92 8.98
C THR A 153 4.10 -7.77 9.65
N LEU A 154 4.99 -6.97 9.06
CA LEU A 154 6.14 -6.37 9.73
C LEU A 154 5.83 -4.88 9.94
N SER A 155 5.70 -4.45 11.18
CA SER A 155 5.57 -3.04 11.54
C SER A 155 6.91 -2.49 12.02
N VAL A 156 7.38 -1.41 11.40
CA VAL A 156 8.60 -0.70 11.82
C VAL A 156 8.22 0.72 12.24
N GLY A 157 8.66 1.08 13.45
CA GLY A 157 8.30 2.30 14.13
C GLY A 157 7.02 2.19 14.97
N ASP A 158 6.72 3.29 15.63
CA ASP A 158 5.52 3.66 16.37
C ASP A 158 5.33 5.19 16.24
N THR A 159 4.21 5.73 16.70
CA THR A 159 3.74 7.11 16.54
C THR A 159 4.82 8.18 16.73
N ASP A 160 5.67 8.06 17.76
CA ASP A 160 6.68 9.08 18.11
C ASP A 160 8.10 8.75 17.64
N THR A 161 8.29 7.61 16.98
CA THR A 161 9.61 7.14 16.58
C THR A 161 10.00 7.67 15.20
N ILE A 162 11.29 7.59 14.91
CA ILE A 162 11.87 8.04 13.65
C ILE A 162 12.51 6.85 12.93
N LEU A 163 12.14 6.65 11.67
CA LEU A 163 12.92 5.92 10.68
C LEU A 163 13.80 6.93 9.91
N ASP A 164 15.09 6.96 10.23
CA ASP A 164 16.09 7.83 9.62
C ASP A 164 16.85 7.08 8.53
N LEU A 165 16.58 7.39 7.27
CA LEU A 165 17.29 6.80 6.14
C LEU A 165 18.70 7.37 6.00
N SER A 166 19.03 8.49 6.65
CA SER A 166 20.24 9.27 6.36
C SER A 166 20.34 9.54 4.85
N THR A 167 21.31 8.95 4.17
CA THR A 167 21.47 8.99 2.70
C THR A 167 21.33 7.61 2.06
N HIS A 168 20.90 6.60 2.82
CA HIS A 168 20.91 5.20 2.42
C HIS A 168 19.60 4.75 1.80
N LYS A 169 19.71 3.85 0.83
CA LYS A 169 18.55 3.26 0.19
C LYS A 169 17.84 2.28 1.14
N LEU A 170 16.52 2.38 1.22
CA LEU A 170 15.66 1.38 1.85
C LEU A 170 14.90 0.59 0.80
N THR A 171 15.07 -0.72 0.77
CA THR A 171 14.25 -1.62 -0.06
C THR A 171 13.18 -2.28 0.81
N LEU A 172 11.92 -2.13 0.44
CA LEU A 172 10.78 -2.79 1.07
C LEU A 172 10.33 -3.92 0.14
N THR A 173 10.40 -5.16 0.60
CA THR A 173 10.10 -6.32 -0.25
C THR A 173 9.26 -7.38 0.46
N GLY A 174 8.22 -7.87 -0.21
CA GLY A 174 7.31 -8.86 0.35
C GLY A 174 6.90 -9.92 -0.66
N ASP A 175 7.08 -11.19 -0.31
CA ASP A 175 6.50 -12.34 -1.03
C ASP A 175 5.27 -12.86 -0.26
N GLY A 176 4.34 -11.93 -0.01
CA GLY A 176 3.22 -12.07 0.92
C GLY A 176 3.29 -11.04 2.07
N GLY A 177 2.25 -10.99 2.91
CA GLY A 177 2.21 -10.11 4.08
C GLY A 177 2.12 -8.62 3.74
N THR A 178 2.34 -7.78 4.76
CA THR A 178 2.37 -6.31 4.62
C THR A 178 3.55 -5.74 5.41
N ILE A 179 4.31 -4.80 4.84
CA ILE A 179 5.22 -3.98 5.65
C ILE A 179 4.50 -2.70 6.02
N THR A 180 4.35 -2.42 7.31
CA THR A 180 3.79 -1.17 7.82
C THR A 180 4.90 -0.27 8.33
N LEU A 181 5.11 0.89 7.71
CA LEU A 181 5.97 1.93 8.29
C LEU A 181 5.13 2.91 9.11
N MET A 182 5.50 3.07 10.38
CA MET A 182 4.82 3.93 11.36
C MET A 182 5.75 5.07 11.81
N GLY A 183 5.17 6.08 12.46
CA GLY A 183 5.92 7.23 12.96
C GLY A 183 6.42 8.16 11.85
N LYS A 184 7.61 8.75 12.06
CA LYS A 184 8.20 9.74 11.16
C LYS A 184 9.27 9.12 10.28
N ILE A 185 9.34 9.54 9.03
CA ILE A 185 10.42 9.20 8.10
C ILE A 185 11.23 10.47 7.83
N LYS A 186 12.56 10.37 7.80
CA LYS A 186 13.46 11.46 7.38
C LYS A 186 14.70 10.93 6.64
N GLY A 187 15.47 11.86 6.07
CA GLY A 187 16.66 11.56 5.27
C GLY A 187 16.41 11.81 3.78
N SER A 188 17.47 11.69 2.99
CA SER A 188 17.45 11.86 1.53
C SER A 188 17.65 10.55 0.77
N GLY A 189 17.88 9.43 1.46
CA GLY A 189 17.96 8.11 0.84
C GLY A 189 16.64 7.70 0.20
N ASP A 190 16.70 6.97 -0.91
CA ASP A 190 15.50 6.55 -1.64
C ASP A 190 14.83 5.33 -1.02
N ILE A 191 13.51 5.23 -1.19
CA ILE A 191 12.74 4.03 -0.87
C ILE A 191 12.41 3.29 -2.18
N THR A 192 12.60 1.99 -2.24
CA THR A 192 12.08 1.13 -3.32
C THR A 192 11.10 0.12 -2.75
N SER A 193 9.88 0.07 -3.28
CA SER A 193 8.85 -0.90 -2.91
C SER A 193 8.63 -1.94 -4.01
N THR A 194 8.68 -3.21 -3.60
CA THR A 194 8.29 -4.39 -4.38
C THR A 194 7.39 -5.27 -3.52
N GLY A 195 6.10 -5.34 -3.78
CA GLY A 195 5.15 -6.10 -2.95
C GLY A 195 4.22 -5.19 -2.15
N LYS A 196 3.53 -5.73 -1.14
CA LYS A 196 2.52 -4.99 -0.38
C LYS A 196 3.16 -4.21 0.77
N VAL A 197 3.04 -2.89 0.70
CA VAL A 197 3.57 -1.94 1.66
C VAL A 197 2.48 -0.95 2.04
N LYS A 198 2.31 -0.73 3.34
CA LYS A 198 1.42 0.27 3.91
C LYS A 198 2.23 1.30 4.67
N ILE A 199 2.02 2.57 4.36
CA ILE A 199 2.66 3.67 5.07
C ILE A 199 1.61 4.40 5.90
N MET A 200 1.78 4.32 7.21
CA MET A 200 0.93 4.97 8.22
C MET A 200 1.64 6.17 8.88
N ALA A 201 2.62 6.76 8.19
CA ALA A 201 3.47 7.81 8.75
C ALA A 201 2.65 9.00 9.27
N THR A 202 2.53 9.09 10.59
CA THR A 202 1.73 10.07 11.32
C THR A 202 2.51 10.46 12.59
N PRO A 203 2.68 11.74 12.96
CA PRO A 203 2.45 13.01 12.24
C PRO A 203 3.74 13.67 11.68
N HIS A 204 3.61 14.42 10.56
CA HIS A 204 4.62 15.27 9.89
C HIS A 204 5.98 14.61 9.56
N SER A 205 6.22 14.30 8.28
CA SER A 205 7.57 14.02 7.76
C SER A 205 8.27 15.32 7.36
N SER A 206 8.76 16.10 8.33
CA SER A 206 9.46 17.37 8.01
C SER A 206 10.87 17.18 7.43
N GLY A 207 11.31 15.95 7.16
CA GLY A 207 12.70 15.70 6.75
C GLY A 207 12.94 14.60 5.73
N TYR A 208 11.90 13.92 5.21
CA TYR A 208 12.11 12.94 4.13
C TYR A 208 12.06 13.66 2.78
N THR A 209 13.16 13.56 2.04
CA THR A 209 13.35 14.25 0.74
C THR A 209 13.70 13.29 -0.39
N GLY A 210 13.87 12.01 -0.08
CA GLY A 210 14.12 10.95 -1.05
C GLY A 210 12.91 10.68 -1.94
N THR A 211 13.14 9.89 -2.98
CA THR A 211 12.09 9.40 -3.87
C THR A 211 11.68 7.99 -3.47
N THR A 212 10.38 7.75 -3.41
CA THR A 212 9.81 6.41 -3.27
C THR A 212 9.46 5.86 -4.64
N THR A 213 10.22 4.85 -5.09
CA THR A 213 9.91 4.13 -6.33
C THR A 213 9.04 2.91 -6.03
N VAL A 214 7.87 2.83 -6.65
CA VAL A 214 6.97 1.67 -6.56
C VAL A 214 7.06 0.93 -7.90
N SER A 215 7.46 -0.33 -7.85
CA SER A 215 7.74 -1.14 -9.05
C SER A 215 6.83 -2.36 -9.18
N SER A 216 6.27 -2.85 -8.07
CA SER A 216 5.27 -3.90 -8.04
C SER A 216 4.52 -3.90 -6.71
N GLY A 217 3.39 -4.61 -6.65
CA GLY A 217 2.58 -4.72 -5.44
C GLY A 217 1.74 -3.48 -5.17
N GLU A 218 1.48 -3.19 -3.90
CA GLU A 218 0.60 -2.10 -3.46
C GLU A 218 1.35 -1.20 -2.50
N PHE A 219 1.25 0.11 -2.70
CA PHE A 219 1.78 1.13 -1.83
C PHE A 219 0.64 2.02 -1.32
N ASP A 220 0.20 1.76 -0.09
CA ASP A 220 -0.89 2.46 0.57
C ASP A 220 -0.37 3.66 1.38
N ALA A 221 -0.46 4.86 0.81
CA ALA A 221 0.03 6.12 1.35
C ALA A 221 -1.06 6.84 2.16
N ASN A 222 -1.22 6.45 3.43
CA ASN A 222 -2.18 7.07 4.37
C ASN A 222 -1.56 8.13 5.30
N GLY A 223 -0.23 8.29 5.23
CA GLY A 223 0.53 9.31 5.95
C GLY A 223 1.02 10.45 5.07
N GLN A 224 2.17 11.01 5.42
CA GLN A 224 2.94 11.90 4.55
C GLN A 224 4.16 11.16 3.97
N VAL A 225 4.35 11.22 2.66
CA VAL A 225 5.47 10.60 1.94
C VAL A 225 6.11 11.63 1.01
N GLY A 226 7.38 11.42 0.68
CA GLY A 226 8.11 12.20 -0.33
C GLY A 226 7.59 11.95 -1.75
N LYS A 227 8.43 12.23 -2.73
CA LYS A 227 8.09 12.05 -4.16
C LYS A 227 7.79 10.59 -4.46
N ILE A 228 6.84 10.33 -5.36
CA ILE A 228 6.51 8.98 -5.84
C ILE A 228 6.92 8.85 -7.30
N ASN A 229 7.64 7.77 -7.60
CA ASN A 229 7.92 7.32 -8.95
C ASN A 229 7.28 5.94 -9.16
N LEU A 230 6.17 5.89 -9.88
CA LEU A 230 5.42 4.68 -10.16
C LEU A 230 5.87 4.09 -11.51
N THR A 231 6.49 2.93 -11.43
CA THR A 231 7.03 2.16 -12.57
C THR A 231 6.32 0.81 -12.75
N GLY A 232 5.32 0.55 -11.91
CA GLY A 232 4.52 -0.66 -11.82
C GLY A 232 3.79 -0.68 -10.47
N GLY A 233 3.02 -1.74 -10.18
CA GLY A 233 2.25 -1.83 -8.92
C GLY A 233 1.12 -0.78 -8.83
N THR A 234 0.65 -0.53 -7.60
CA THR A 234 -0.47 0.37 -7.31
C THR A 234 -0.07 1.39 -6.23
N LEU A 235 -0.29 2.67 -6.49
CA LEU A 235 -0.31 3.73 -5.47
C LEU A 235 -1.76 3.97 -5.05
N LYS A 236 -2.04 3.90 -3.74
CA LYS A 236 -3.34 4.24 -3.16
C LYS A 236 -3.22 4.98 -1.83
N GLY A 237 -4.34 5.21 -1.16
CA GLY A 237 -4.41 5.79 0.18
C GLY A 237 -4.89 7.24 0.18
N SER A 238 -5.23 7.74 1.37
CA SER A 238 -5.83 9.07 1.55
C SER A 238 -4.85 10.13 2.11
N GLY A 239 -3.55 9.87 2.01
CA GLY A 239 -2.50 10.71 2.59
C GLY A 239 -2.06 11.88 1.72
N THR A 240 -0.85 12.38 1.99
CA THR A 240 -0.17 13.40 1.19
C THR A 240 1.15 12.84 0.70
N VAL A 241 1.40 12.91 -0.60
CA VAL A 241 2.66 12.56 -1.22
C VAL A 241 3.32 13.80 -1.85
N GLY A 242 4.61 13.72 -2.17
CA GLY A 242 5.27 14.74 -2.99
C GLY A 242 4.80 14.69 -4.44
N ASP A 243 5.65 15.13 -5.38
CA ASP A 243 5.36 14.97 -6.81
C ASP A 243 5.16 13.49 -7.16
N VAL A 244 4.19 13.20 -8.04
CA VAL A 244 3.89 11.87 -8.54
C VAL A 244 4.23 11.79 -10.02
N THR A 245 5.13 10.87 -10.37
CA THR A 245 5.36 10.47 -11.76
C THR A 245 4.89 9.03 -11.96
N MET A 246 4.04 8.78 -12.96
CA MET A 246 3.60 7.44 -13.35
C MET A 246 4.03 7.14 -14.78
N SER A 247 4.79 6.06 -14.95
CA SER A 247 5.18 5.52 -16.27
C SER A 247 4.54 4.17 -16.59
N ALA A 248 4.18 3.43 -15.53
CA ALA A 248 3.41 2.20 -15.56
C ALA A 248 2.83 1.95 -14.16
N GLY A 249 1.91 0.99 -14.03
CA GLY A 249 1.20 0.72 -12.77
C GLY A 249 -0.17 1.38 -12.73
N VAL A 250 -0.69 1.55 -11.51
CA VAL A 250 -2.03 2.07 -11.23
C VAL A 250 -1.95 3.16 -10.16
N VAL A 251 -2.59 4.30 -10.38
CA VAL A 251 -2.92 5.23 -9.30
C VAL A 251 -4.41 5.09 -9.00
N ALA A 252 -4.74 4.68 -7.77
CA ALA A 252 -6.11 4.49 -7.26
C ALA A 252 -6.26 5.30 -5.97
N PRO A 253 -6.66 6.59 -6.04
CA PRO A 253 -6.72 7.47 -4.88
C PRO A 253 -7.58 6.92 -3.75
N GLY A 254 -7.22 7.26 -2.50
CA GLY A 254 -8.03 6.93 -1.33
C GLY A 254 -7.88 5.51 -0.80
N ASN A 255 -8.56 5.26 0.33
CA ASN A 255 -8.92 3.91 0.78
C ASN A 255 -10.26 3.46 0.18
N SER A 256 -10.61 4.00 -1.00
CA SER A 256 -11.69 3.54 -1.86
C SER A 256 -13.10 3.62 -1.25
N PRO A 257 -13.86 4.71 -1.46
CA PRO A 257 -13.41 5.96 -2.07
C PRO A 257 -12.55 6.85 -1.16
N GLY A 258 -11.79 7.78 -1.73
CA GLY A 258 -11.17 8.86 -0.96
C GLY A 258 -10.26 9.81 -1.74
N VAL A 259 -9.58 10.69 -1.00
CA VAL A 259 -8.78 11.77 -1.58
C VAL A 259 -7.29 11.55 -1.32
N LEU A 260 -6.48 11.49 -2.37
CA LEU A 260 -5.02 11.53 -2.30
C LEU A 260 -4.52 12.94 -2.61
N ASN A 261 -3.56 13.47 -1.84
CA ASN A 261 -3.00 14.80 -2.05
C ASN A 261 -1.57 14.69 -2.60
N THR A 262 -1.21 15.50 -3.59
CA THR A 262 0.11 15.48 -4.24
C THR A 262 0.63 16.88 -4.58
N GLY A 263 1.95 16.96 -4.84
CA GLY A 263 2.59 18.09 -5.51
C GLY A 263 2.25 18.11 -6.98
N SER A 264 3.26 18.14 -7.88
CA SER A 264 3.02 18.03 -9.32
C SER A 264 2.70 16.60 -9.73
N LEU A 265 1.87 16.44 -10.76
CA LEU A 265 1.44 15.16 -11.31
C LEU A 265 1.91 15.02 -12.76
N THR A 266 2.55 13.90 -13.08
CA THR A 266 2.99 13.57 -14.44
C THR A 266 2.70 12.11 -14.77
N TYR A 267 1.70 11.85 -15.61
CA TYR A 267 1.33 10.52 -16.08
C TYR A 267 1.74 10.33 -17.53
N THR A 268 2.55 9.29 -17.78
CA THR A 268 3.12 8.96 -19.09
C THR A 268 2.79 7.53 -19.54
N GLY A 269 1.99 6.81 -18.77
CA GLY A 269 1.54 5.44 -18.97
C GLY A 269 0.84 4.92 -17.71
N GLY A 270 0.43 3.65 -17.70
CA GLY A 270 -0.34 3.06 -16.58
C GLY A 270 -1.84 3.40 -16.64
N SER A 271 -2.55 3.13 -15.55
CA SER A 271 -3.97 3.47 -15.38
C SER A 271 -4.21 4.40 -14.19
N PHE A 272 -5.21 5.26 -14.34
CA PHE A 272 -5.80 6.02 -13.25
C PHE A 272 -7.18 5.44 -12.98
N ASP A 273 -7.33 4.82 -11.81
CA ASP A 273 -8.52 4.08 -11.41
C ASP A 273 -9.31 4.93 -10.42
N VAL A 274 -10.60 5.13 -10.69
CA VAL A 274 -11.49 5.97 -9.89
C VAL A 274 -12.78 5.23 -9.54
N GLU A 275 -13.05 5.13 -8.25
CA GLU A 275 -14.27 4.57 -7.69
C GLU A 275 -15.28 5.69 -7.37
N LEU A 276 -16.52 5.52 -7.82
CA LEU A 276 -17.64 6.43 -7.53
C LEU A 276 -18.63 5.73 -6.58
N GLY A 277 -18.77 6.25 -5.37
CA GLY A 277 -19.66 5.74 -4.32
C GLY A 277 -20.77 6.70 -3.90
N GLY A 278 -20.73 7.94 -4.38
CA GLY A 278 -21.66 9.02 -4.07
C GLY A 278 -21.26 10.29 -4.84
N THR A 279 -21.96 11.39 -4.59
CA THR A 279 -21.73 12.68 -5.31
C THR A 279 -21.06 13.73 -4.44
N ALA A 280 -20.95 13.54 -3.13
CA ALA A 280 -20.22 14.45 -2.26
C ALA A 280 -18.71 14.16 -2.29
N ASP A 281 -17.90 15.18 -2.02
CA ASP A 281 -16.44 15.02 -1.91
C ASP A 281 -16.07 13.97 -0.86
N GLY A 282 -15.14 13.08 -1.22
CA GLY A 282 -14.76 11.93 -0.41
C GLY A 282 -15.69 10.72 -0.56
N GLU A 283 -16.83 10.83 -1.24
CA GLU A 283 -17.66 9.67 -1.65
C GLU A 283 -17.23 9.11 -3.02
N TYR A 284 -16.26 9.72 -3.68
CA TYR A 284 -15.62 9.25 -4.89
C TYR A 284 -14.12 9.53 -4.82
N ASP A 285 -13.35 8.81 -5.62
CA ASP A 285 -11.91 8.99 -5.67
C ASP A 285 -11.50 10.31 -6.33
N GLN A 286 -10.58 11.00 -5.68
CA GLN A 286 -10.05 12.27 -6.13
C GLN A 286 -8.56 12.38 -5.87
N THR A 287 -7.82 12.96 -6.82
CA THR A 287 -6.46 13.45 -6.58
C THR A 287 -6.48 14.96 -6.47
N ASN A 288 -6.04 15.50 -5.34
CA ASN A 288 -5.78 16.93 -5.15
C ASN A 288 -4.34 17.25 -5.51
N VAL A 289 -4.14 18.16 -6.45
CA VAL A 289 -2.83 18.52 -7.01
C VAL A 289 -2.55 19.98 -6.67
N THR A 290 -1.40 20.23 -6.04
CA THR A 290 -0.95 21.60 -5.66
C THR A 290 0.12 22.17 -6.60
N GLY A 291 0.33 21.51 -7.73
CA GLY A 291 1.32 21.84 -8.74
C GLY A 291 0.78 21.48 -10.12
N SER A 292 1.66 21.43 -11.12
CA SER A 292 1.23 21.19 -12.50
C SER A 292 0.66 19.78 -12.71
N VAL A 293 -0.36 19.67 -13.57
CA VAL A 293 -0.92 18.40 -14.05
C VAL A 293 -0.51 18.15 -15.50
N ASP A 294 0.21 17.06 -15.74
CA ASP A 294 0.49 16.53 -17.08
C ASP A 294 0.01 15.07 -17.19
N LEU A 295 -1.02 14.83 -17.99
CA LEU A 295 -1.59 13.48 -18.21
C LEU A 295 -0.94 12.75 -19.40
N GLY A 296 -0.04 13.43 -20.12
CA GLY A 296 0.57 12.90 -21.33
C GLY A 296 -0.49 12.53 -22.38
N SER A 297 -0.46 11.29 -22.87
CA SER A 297 -1.47 10.76 -23.80
C SER A 297 -1.60 9.23 -23.80
N ALA A 298 -0.89 8.54 -22.90
CA ALA A 298 -0.79 7.08 -22.87
C ALA A 298 -1.43 6.44 -21.62
N THR A 299 -1.96 7.26 -20.72
CA THR A 299 -2.58 6.83 -19.46
C THR A 299 -4.02 6.41 -19.68
N ASP A 300 -4.37 5.19 -19.28
CA ASP A 300 -5.75 4.69 -19.32
C ASP A 300 -6.56 5.27 -18.13
N LEU A 301 -7.87 5.51 -18.33
CA LEU A 301 -8.80 5.97 -17.28
C LEU A 301 -9.84 4.89 -17.05
N ASP A 302 -9.88 4.34 -15.83
CA ASP A 302 -10.79 3.27 -15.46
C ASP A 302 -11.75 3.75 -14.37
N ILE A 303 -13.05 3.59 -14.61
CA ILE A 303 -14.12 4.07 -13.73
C ILE A 303 -14.90 2.87 -13.21
N SER A 304 -15.08 2.78 -11.89
CA SER A 304 -15.89 1.74 -11.26
C SER A 304 -16.90 2.32 -10.28
N LEU A 305 -17.97 1.57 -10.00
CA LEU A 305 -19.01 1.95 -9.05
C LEU A 305 -18.92 1.09 -7.80
N VAL A 306 -18.98 1.73 -6.64
CA VAL A 306 -18.95 1.07 -5.33
C VAL A 306 -20.20 1.42 -4.52
N ASN A 307 -20.39 0.77 -3.37
CA ASN A 307 -21.50 1.05 -2.43
C ASN A 307 -22.91 0.98 -3.04
N SER A 308 -23.10 0.20 -4.13
CA SER A 308 -24.34 0.16 -4.90
C SER A 308 -24.77 1.52 -5.46
N PHE A 309 -23.82 2.45 -5.63
CA PHE A 309 -24.09 3.76 -6.18
C PHE A 309 -24.58 3.67 -7.63
N ALA A 310 -25.59 4.45 -7.95
CA ALA A 310 -26.19 4.55 -9.27
C ALA A 310 -26.21 6.02 -9.69
N PRO A 311 -25.19 6.49 -10.44
CA PRO A 311 -25.11 7.87 -10.87
C PRO A 311 -26.35 8.29 -11.67
N ALA A 312 -26.88 9.48 -11.38
CA ALA A 312 -27.95 10.11 -12.16
C ALA A 312 -27.38 10.88 -13.35
N LEU A 313 -28.22 11.11 -14.37
CA LEU A 313 -27.86 12.01 -15.47
C LEU A 313 -27.47 13.38 -14.93
N LYS A 314 -26.36 13.92 -15.44
CA LYS A 314 -25.74 15.19 -15.05
C LYS A 314 -25.03 15.20 -13.69
N ASP A 315 -24.97 14.08 -12.97
CA ASP A 315 -24.01 13.99 -11.87
C ASP A 315 -22.60 14.26 -12.41
N SER A 316 -21.79 14.96 -11.61
CA SER A 316 -20.44 15.39 -11.98
C SER A 316 -19.46 15.05 -10.87
N PHE A 317 -18.29 14.56 -11.24
CA PHE A 317 -17.24 14.13 -10.32
C PHE A 317 -15.91 14.78 -10.70
N THR A 318 -15.27 15.50 -9.78
CA THR A 318 -13.95 16.09 -9.99
C THR A 318 -12.88 15.08 -9.57
N ILE A 319 -12.38 14.30 -10.54
CA ILE A 319 -11.44 13.20 -10.27
C ILE A 319 -9.99 13.66 -10.11
N ILE A 320 -9.65 14.81 -10.72
CA ILE A 320 -8.41 15.54 -10.46
C ILE A 320 -8.79 16.98 -10.19
N ASN A 321 -8.57 17.42 -8.96
CA ASN A 321 -8.74 18.79 -8.51
C ASN A 321 -7.38 19.48 -8.60
N ASN A 322 -7.25 20.42 -9.52
CA ASN A 322 -5.99 21.06 -9.88
C ASN A 322 -6.01 22.48 -9.36
N ASP A 323 -5.16 22.79 -8.39
CA ASP A 323 -5.22 24.08 -7.72
C ASP A 323 -4.80 25.27 -8.61
N GLY A 324 -5.06 26.46 -8.10
CA GLY A 324 -4.68 27.69 -8.78
C GLY A 324 -5.41 27.88 -10.10
N THR A 325 -4.67 28.14 -11.18
CA THR A 325 -5.21 28.38 -12.52
C THR A 325 -4.41 27.69 -13.62
N ASP A 326 -3.44 26.87 -13.24
CA ASP A 326 -2.55 26.22 -14.20
C ASP A 326 -3.33 25.16 -14.98
N THR A 327 -3.23 25.16 -16.31
CA THR A 327 -4.01 24.24 -17.14
C THR A 327 -3.51 22.80 -17.02
N VAL A 328 -4.43 21.84 -17.15
CA VAL A 328 -4.08 20.43 -17.37
C VAL A 328 -3.43 20.28 -18.76
N SER A 329 -2.22 19.75 -18.79
CA SER A 329 -1.53 19.34 -20.02
C SER A 329 -1.86 17.90 -20.36
N GLY A 330 -1.95 17.60 -21.66
CA GLY A 330 -2.23 16.26 -22.15
C GLY A 330 -3.67 15.82 -21.92
N THR A 331 -3.93 14.53 -22.16
CA THR A 331 -5.24 13.90 -21.96
C THR A 331 -5.06 12.45 -21.54
N PHE A 332 -6.09 11.84 -20.96
CA PHE A 332 -6.18 10.38 -20.94
C PHE A 332 -6.21 9.83 -22.37
N LYS A 333 -5.73 8.60 -22.52
CA LYS A 333 -5.52 7.95 -23.81
C LYS A 333 -6.82 7.84 -24.60
N GLY A 334 -6.83 8.47 -25.78
CA GLY A 334 -7.98 8.47 -26.68
C GLY A 334 -9.16 9.34 -26.23
N LEU A 335 -9.06 10.03 -25.09
CA LEU A 335 -10.15 10.82 -24.53
C LEU A 335 -9.84 12.31 -24.64
N LYS A 336 -10.18 12.94 -25.77
CA LYS A 336 -10.06 14.39 -25.94
C LYS A 336 -11.08 15.13 -25.06
N GLU A 337 -10.93 16.45 -24.95
CA GLU A 337 -11.92 17.31 -24.29
C GLU A 337 -13.34 17.04 -24.81
N GLY A 338 -14.27 16.71 -23.92
CA GLY A 338 -15.66 16.41 -24.23
C GLY A 338 -15.91 14.99 -24.75
N GLU A 339 -14.89 14.13 -24.83
CA GLU A 339 -15.04 12.76 -25.29
C GLU A 339 -15.71 11.87 -24.23
N LYS A 340 -16.25 10.73 -24.67
CA LYS A 340 -17.06 9.86 -23.83
C LYS A 340 -16.34 8.58 -23.46
N VAL A 341 -16.45 8.22 -22.18
CA VAL A 341 -16.10 6.91 -21.65
C VAL A 341 -17.38 6.08 -21.60
N TYR A 342 -17.36 4.90 -22.22
CA TYR A 342 -18.52 4.03 -22.36
C TYR A 342 -18.39 2.79 -21.45
N GLY A 343 -19.41 2.56 -20.62
CA GLY A 343 -19.60 1.35 -19.83
C GLY A 343 -21.08 1.14 -19.53
N THR A 344 -21.42 0.67 -18.33
CA THR A 344 -22.81 0.63 -17.84
C THR A 344 -23.45 2.03 -17.85
N TYR A 345 -22.64 3.04 -17.52
CA TYR A 345 -22.95 4.46 -17.66
C TYR A 345 -22.07 5.07 -18.75
N THR A 346 -22.48 6.21 -19.29
CA THR A 346 -21.66 7.01 -20.21
C THR A 346 -21.24 8.29 -19.51
N TYR A 347 -19.93 8.50 -19.42
CA TYR A 347 -19.34 9.70 -18.81
C TYR A 347 -18.71 10.56 -19.90
N GLN A 348 -18.87 11.87 -19.82
CA GLN A 348 -18.14 12.83 -20.64
C GLN A 348 -17.00 13.42 -19.81
N VAL A 349 -15.78 13.39 -20.33
CA VAL A 349 -14.61 13.98 -19.67
C VAL A 349 -14.47 15.46 -20.02
N SER A 350 -14.04 16.27 -19.06
CA SER A 350 -13.53 17.62 -19.30
C SER A 350 -12.20 17.79 -18.55
N TYR A 351 -11.23 18.45 -19.17
CA TYR A 351 -9.93 18.85 -18.59
C TYR A 351 -9.89 20.34 -18.20
N LYS A 352 -11.07 20.96 -18.22
CA LYS A 352 -11.33 22.38 -17.88
C LYS A 352 -12.61 22.51 -17.06
N GLY A 353 -12.96 21.44 -16.35
CA GLY A 353 -14.14 21.40 -15.49
C GLY A 353 -13.92 22.20 -14.22
N GLY A 354 -14.88 22.09 -13.28
CA GLY A 354 -14.80 22.77 -11.99
C GLY A 354 -14.65 24.28 -12.12
N ASP A 355 -13.53 24.82 -11.63
CA ASP A 355 -13.18 26.24 -11.71
C ASP A 355 -12.46 26.66 -13.00
N GLY A 356 -12.16 25.71 -13.89
CA GLY A 356 -11.65 25.97 -15.24
C GLY A 356 -10.39 25.18 -15.61
N ASN A 357 -9.79 24.47 -14.65
CA ASN A 357 -8.59 23.66 -14.85
C ASN A 357 -8.66 22.29 -14.16
N ASP A 358 -9.85 21.84 -13.76
CA ASP A 358 -10.05 20.51 -13.19
C ASP A 358 -10.32 19.43 -14.24
N VAL A 359 -10.04 18.17 -13.88
CA VAL A 359 -10.49 17.01 -14.64
C VAL A 359 -11.77 16.45 -14.04
N THR A 360 -12.85 16.54 -14.81
CA THR A 360 -14.19 16.13 -14.37
C THR A 360 -14.82 15.08 -15.27
N LEU A 361 -15.72 14.29 -14.68
CA LEU A 361 -16.58 13.34 -15.36
C LEU A 361 -18.03 13.74 -15.17
N THR A 362 -18.78 13.94 -16.25
CA THR A 362 -20.22 14.21 -16.21
C THR A 362 -21.02 13.04 -16.79
N VAL A 363 -22.03 12.56 -16.08
CA VAL A 363 -22.89 11.46 -16.55
C VAL A 363 -23.79 11.96 -17.68
N THR A 364 -23.64 11.39 -18.88
CA THR A 364 -24.42 11.71 -20.08
C THR A 364 -25.30 10.55 -20.56
N GLY A 365 -25.15 9.37 -19.98
CA GLY A 365 -26.00 8.20 -20.26
C GLY A 365 -26.10 7.29 -19.04
N THR A 366 -27.30 6.79 -18.77
CA THR A 366 -27.60 5.82 -17.73
C THR A 366 -28.15 4.54 -18.36
N PRO A 367 -28.10 3.38 -17.68
CA PRO A 367 -28.81 2.19 -18.13
C PRO A 367 -30.28 2.51 -18.38
N ALA A 368 -30.80 2.10 -19.54
CA ALA A 368 -32.23 2.15 -19.78
C ALA A 368 -32.92 1.18 -18.80
N ALA A 369 -34.06 1.60 -18.23
CA ALA A 369 -34.91 0.66 -17.51
C ALA A 369 -35.25 -0.52 -18.43
N PRO A 370 -35.29 -1.77 -17.91
CA PRO A 370 -35.79 -2.89 -18.69
C PRO A 370 -37.16 -2.53 -19.26
N ASP A 371 -37.38 -2.78 -20.56
CA ASP A 371 -38.72 -2.63 -21.12
C ASP A 371 -39.64 -3.59 -20.36
N THR A 372 -40.49 -3.04 -19.48
CA THR A 372 -41.46 -3.82 -18.72
C THR A 372 -42.61 -4.29 -19.60
N GLY A 373 -42.54 -4.09 -20.92
CA GLY A 373 -43.57 -4.46 -21.89
C GLY A 373 -44.84 -3.63 -21.77
N THR A 374 -44.96 -2.77 -20.76
CA THR A 374 -46.15 -1.95 -20.51
C THR A 374 -46.40 -0.96 -21.65
N GLY A 375 -45.35 -0.39 -22.23
CA GLY A 375 -45.43 0.45 -23.44
C GLY A 375 -45.81 -0.33 -24.71
N SER A 376 -45.37 -1.59 -24.81
CA SER A 376 -45.68 -2.49 -25.93
C SER A 376 -47.12 -3.04 -25.87
N VAL A 377 -47.64 -3.28 -24.65
CA VAL A 377 -49.00 -3.76 -24.43
C VAL A 377 -50.03 -2.67 -24.73
N ILE A 378 -49.77 -1.40 -24.38
CA ILE A 378 -50.69 -0.28 -24.67
C ILE A 378 -50.62 0.23 -26.13
N SER A 379 -49.51 0.00 -26.83
CA SER A 379 -49.35 0.34 -28.25
C SER A 379 -49.70 -0.80 -29.20
N SER A 380 -49.99 -1.99 -28.68
CA SER A 380 -50.45 -3.13 -29.46
C SER A 380 -51.83 -2.85 -30.07
N PRO A 381 -52.01 -2.99 -31.39
CA PRO A 381 -53.32 -2.82 -32.03
C PRO A 381 -54.37 -3.79 -31.48
N TYR A 382 -53.95 -4.91 -30.89
CA TYR A 382 -54.82 -5.88 -30.24
C TYR A 382 -55.36 -5.38 -28.89
N ALA A 383 -54.59 -4.63 -28.11
CA ALA A 383 -55.06 -4.08 -26.85
C ALA A 383 -56.11 -2.98 -27.07
N THR A 384 -55.92 -2.13 -28.09
CA THR A 384 -56.92 -1.15 -28.51
C THR A 384 -58.20 -1.81 -29.03
N LEU A 385 -58.06 -2.91 -29.79
CA LEU A 385 -59.20 -3.69 -30.29
C LEU A 385 -59.99 -4.35 -29.15
N ILE A 386 -59.31 -4.95 -28.18
CA ILE A 386 -59.95 -5.56 -27.00
C ILE A 386 -60.70 -4.50 -26.18
N ALA A 387 -60.10 -3.33 -25.96
CA ALA A 387 -60.75 -2.22 -25.26
C ALA A 387 -62.00 -1.72 -26.02
N ALA A 388 -61.91 -1.58 -27.35
CA ALA A 388 -63.04 -1.18 -28.20
C ALA A 388 -64.19 -2.22 -28.18
N ILE A 389 -63.87 -3.51 -28.20
CA ILE A 389 -64.87 -4.59 -28.11
C ILE A 389 -65.55 -4.57 -26.74
N LEU A 390 -64.81 -4.36 -25.65
CA LEU A 390 -65.36 -4.29 -24.29
C LEU A 390 -66.34 -3.12 -24.15
N VAL A 391 -65.98 -1.93 -24.65
CA VAL A 391 -66.86 -0.76 -24.66
C VAL A 391 -68.11 -1.02 -25.51
N ALA A 392 -67.96 -1.59 -26.71
CA ALA A 392 -69.08 -1.93 -27.58
C ALA A 392 -70.03 -2.95 -26.92
N SER A 393 -69.48 -3.92 -26.19
CA SER A 393 -70.24 -4.94 -25.46
C SER A 393 -71.07 -4.35 -24.32
N ILE A 394 -70.49 -3.41 -23.56
CA ILE A 394 -71.18 -2.69 -22.49
C ILE A 394 -72.31 -1.83 -23.06
N VAL A 395 -72.05 -1.10 -24.14
CA VAL A 395 -73.05 -0.25 -24.82
C VAL A 395 -74.20 -1.10 -25.38
N ALA A 396 -73.89 -2.23 -26.01
CA ALA A 396 -74.89 -3.16 -26.53
C ALA A 396 -75.73 -3.79 -25.39
N GLY A 397 -75.09 -4.18 -24.29
CA GLY A 397 -75.78 -4.68 -23.09
C GLY A 397 -76.71 -3.64 -22.47
N TYR A 398 -76.27 -2.39 -22.38
CA TYR A 398 -77.10 -1.28 -21.88
C TYR A 398 -78.32 -1.04 -22.76
N ARG A 399 -78.13 -0.98 -24.09
CA ARG A 399 -79.21 -0.85 -25.09
C ARG A 399 -80.21 -2.00 -25.02
N TYR A 400 -79.74 -3.23 -24.84
CA TYR A 400 -80.60 -4.40 -24.68
C TYR A 400 -81.48 -4.30 -23.42
N LEU A 401 -80.90 -3.83 -22.30
CA LEU A 401 -81.64 -3.65 -21.04
C LEU A 401 -82.69 -2.52 -21.14
N GLU A 402 -82.40 -1.43 -21.84
CA GLU A 402 -83.38 -0.36 -22.11
C GLU A 402 -84.57 -0.88 -22.93
N VAL A 403 -84.30 -1.62 -24.02
CA VAL A 403 -85.36 -2.20 -24.88
C VAL A 403 -86.19 -3.24 -24.12
N LYS A 404 -85.59 -3.99 -23.20
CA LYS A 404 -86.31 -4.96 -22.35
C LYS A 404 -87.20 -4.26 -21.33
N LYS A 405 -86.75 -3.13 -20.75
CA LYS A 405 -87.54 -2.32 -19.82
C LYS A 405 -88.73 -1.61 -20.48
N SER A 406 -88.66 -1.29 -21.77
CA SER A 406 -89.77 -0.64 -22.49
C SER A 406 -90.86 -1.61 -22.96
N LYS A 407 -90.68 -2.93 -22.77
CA LYS A 407 -91.61 -3.99 -23.21
C LYS A 407 -92.33 -4.71 -22.07
N ASN A 408 -92.02 -4.36 -20.82
CA ASN A 408 -92.79 -4.67 -19.63
C ASN A 408 -93.44 -3.38 -19.12
#